data_AF-A0A0F9EMU2-F1
#
_entry.id   AF-A0A0F9EMU2-F1
#
_cell.length_a   1.000
_cell.length_b   1.000
_cell.length_c   1.000
_cell.angle_alpha   90.00
_cell.angle_beta   90.00
_cell.angle_gamma   90.00
#
_symmetry.space_group_name_H-M   'P 1'
#
loop_
_entity.id
_entity.type
_entity.pdbx_description
1 polymer ?
#
loop_
_entity_poly.entity_id
_entity_poly.type
_entity_poly.pdbx_seq_one_letter_code
_entity_poly.pdbx_strand_id
1 'polypeptide(L)'
;LTNLILDIKYRNPDIKIRLVGHSLGCDVISHIQVPVESIHLFASPVEADRVIGLSSISGKTTNYYNPKDEVIKEGVEKGISEMPSCLIDNLRTYGRDLETKRCYAKDHRFKSHIEKLRKFP
;
A
#
# COMPACT_ATOMS: atom_id res chain seq x y z
N LEU A 1 -9.35 11.75 -1.96
CA LEU A 1 -9.00 11.18 -0.64
C LEU A 1 -8.44 12.25 0.31
N THR A 2 -7.46 13.06 -0.11
CA THR A 2 -6.87 14.13 0.71
C THR A 2 -7.89 15.06 1.38
N ASN A 3 -8.82 15.64 0.61
CA ASN A 3 -9.84 16.54 1.16
C ASN A 3 -10.71 15.88 2.23
N LEU A 4 -11.08 14.60 2.04
CA LEU A 4 -11.84 13.84 3.03
C LEU A 4 -11.06 13.69 4.34
N ILE A 5 -9.77 13.40 4.27
CA ILE A 5 -8.90 13.28 5.46
C ILE A 5 -8.81 14.63 6.18
N LEU A 6 -8.64 15.72 5.44
CA LEU A 6 -8.59 17.08 6.00
C LEU A 6 -9.91 17.45 6.68
N ASP A 7 -11.04 17.18 6.04
CA ASP A 7 -12.37 17.45 6.61
C ASP A 7 -12.62 16.65 7.90
N ILE A 8 -12.21 15.38 7.92
CA ILE A 8 -12.30 14.52 9.10
C ILE A 8 -11.44 15.08 10.24
N LYS A 9 -10.18 15.45 9.96
CA LYS A 9 -9.27 16.01 10.96
C LYS A 9 -9.67 17.42 11.42
N TYR A 10 -10.27 18.21 10.54
CA TYR A 10 -10.81 19.53 10.91
C TYR A 10 -11.92 19.40 11.96
N ARG A 11 -12.79 18.39 11.82
CA ARG A 11 -13.88 18.12 12.77
C ARG A 11 -13.40 17.40 14.03
N ASN A 12 -12.36 16.60 13.93
CA ASN A 12 -11.79 15.84 15.04
C ASN A 12 -10.26 15.73 14.88
N PRO A 13 -9.48 16.68 15.43
CA PRO A 13 -8.03 16.73 15.22
C PRO A 13 -7.26 15.50 15.71
N ASP A 14 -7.78 14.83 16.74
CA ASP A 14 -7.14 13.68 17.39
C ASP A 14 -7.50 12.34 16.73
N ILE A 15 -8.37 12.34 15.71
CA ILE A 15 -8.81 11.10 15.07
C ILE A 15 -7.65 10.41 14.33
N LYS A 16 -7.43 9.15 14.67
CA LYS A 16 -6.44 8.30 14.01
C LYS A 16 -7.02 7.71 12.73
N ILE A 17 -6.38 8.01 11.60
CA ILE A 17 -6.79 7.53 10.28
C ILE A 17 -5.78 6.50 9.79
N ARG A 18 -6.27 5.31 9.46
CA ARG A 18 -5.50 4.25 8.80
C ARG A 18 -6.06 4.02 7.41
N LEU A 19 -5.19 3.91 6.42
CA LEU A 19 -5.59 3.68 5.03
C LEU A 19 -5.25 2.25 4.61
N VAL A 20 -6.22 1.59 3.98
CA VAL A 20 -6.06 0.26 3.41
C VAL A 20 -6.33 0.36 1.91
N GLY A 21 -5.33 0.04 1.11
CA GLY A 21 -5.40 0.02 -0.35
C GLY A 21 -5.31 -1.41 -0.86
N HIS A 22 -6.08 -1.70 -1.90
CA HIS A 22 -5.94 -2.93 -2.68
C HIS A 22 -5.95 -2.57 -4.17
N SER A 23 -5.01 -3.13 -4.94
CA SER A 23 -4.94 -2.91 -6.39
C SER A 23 -4.97 -1.41 -6.73
N LEU A 24 -5.88 -0.95 -7.58
CA LEU A 24 -6.07 0.46 -7.92
C LEU A 24 -6.32 1.37 -6.70
N GLY A 25 -6.87 0.85 -5.60
CA GLY A 25 -7.00 1.60 -4.35
C GLY A 25 -5.66 2.01 -3.74
N CYS A 26 -4.59 1.25 -4.00
CA CYS A 26 -3.22 1.64 -3.62
C CYS A 26 -2.77 2.88 -4.40
N ASP A 27 -3.13 2.98 -5.69
CA ASP A 27 -2.80 4.15 -6.50
C ASP A 27 -3.49 5.42 -5.97
N VAL A 28 -4.77 5.32 -5.57
CA VAL A 28 -5.48 6.43 -4.92
C VAL A 28 -4.79 6.89 -3.62
N ILE A 29 -4.32 5.94 -2.81
CA ILE A 29 -3.56 6.25 -1.59
C ILE A 29 -2.20 6.88 -1.91
N SER A 30 -1.55 6.47 -3.01
CA SER A 30 -0.22 6.95 -3.40
C SER A 30 -0.14 8.47 -3.66
N HIS A 31 -1.28 9.10 -3.91
CA HIS A 31 -1.39 10.52 -4.21
C HIS A 31 -1.76 11.40 -3.00
N ILE A 32 -1.94 10.83 -1.80
CA ILE A 32 -2.22 11.65 -0.63
C ILE A 32 -0.97 12.46 -0.23
N GLN A 33 -1.19 13.64 0.33
CA GLN A 33 -0.12 14.54 0.79
C GLN A 33 -0.34 14.99 2.24
N VAL A 34 -1.15 14.23 2.99
CA VAL A 34 -1.58 14.57 4.34
C VAL A 34 -1.19 13.47 5.32
N PRO A 35 -0.74 13.81 6.54
CA PRO A 35 -0.29 12.82 7.50
C PRO A 35 -1.39 11.86 7.95
N VAL A 36 -1.09 10.56 7.97
CA VAL A 36 -1.97 9.49 8.49
C VAL A 36 -1.25 8.59 9.48
N GLU A 37 -1.98 7.82 10.29
CA GLU A 37 -1.39 6.94 11.31
C GLU A 37 -0.63 5.78 10.64
N SER A 38 -1.30 5.08 9.73
CA SER A 38 -0.69 3.98 8.99
C SER A 38 -1.30 3.75 7.61
N ILE A 39 -0.51 3.14 6.74
CA ILE A 39 -0.88 2.76 5.37
C ILE A 39 -0.63 1.26 5.19
N HIS A 40 -1.58 0.55 4.60
CA HIS A 40 -1.51 -0.88 4.32
C HIS A 40 -1.85 -1.13 2.85
N LEU A 41 -0.88 -1.59 2.07
CA LEU A 41 -1.01 -1.78 0.62
C LEU A 41 -1.03 -3.27 0.28
N PHE A 42 -2.07 -3.72 -0.40
CA PHE A 42 -2.23 -5.10 -0.87
C PHE A 42 -2.28 -5.13 -2.38
N ALA A 43 -1.61 -6.10 -3.01
CA ALA A 43 -1.61 -6.23 -4.47
C ALA A 43 -1.29 -4.91 -5.20
N SER A 44 -0.35 -4.13 -4.65
CA SER A 44 -0.07 -2.75 -5.06
C SER A 44 0.63 -2.67 -6.43
N PRO A 45 -0.01 -2.09 -7.47
CA PRO A 45 0.66 -1.80 -8.74
C PRO A 45 1.56 -0.57 -8.65
N VAL A 46 1.53 0.15 -7.54
CA VAL A 46 2.27 1.42 -7.37
C VAL A 46 3.76 1.14 -7.40
N GLU A 47 4.49 1.96 -8.16
CA GLU A 47 5.94 1.92 -8.25
C GLU A 47 6.61 2.03 -6.87
N ALA A 48 7.72 1.31 -6.71
CA ALA A 48 8.44 1.20 -5.45
C ALA A 48 8.82 2.55 -4.84
N ASP A 49 9.32 3.48 -5.66
CA ASP A 49 9.76 4.82 -5.26
C ASP A 49 8.61 5.64 -4.66
N ARG A 50 7.42 5.52 -5.23
CA ARG A 50 6.22 6.21 -4.74
C ARG A 50 5.73 5.60 -3.43
N VAL A 51 5.81 4.28 -3.27
CA VAL A 51 5.52 3.63 -1.97
C VAL A 51 6.55 4.02 -0.89
N ILE A 52 7.82 4.20 -1.26
CA ILE A 52 8.85 4.73 -0.35
C ILE A 52 8.47 6.16 0.08
N GLY A 53 8.02 7.00 -0.85
CA GLY A 53 7.53 8.35 -0.55
C GLY A 53 6.40 8.38 0.48
N LEU A 54 5.46 7.43 0.43
CA LEU A 54 4.36 7.32 1.40
C LEU A 54 4.83 7.14 2.85
N SER A 55 6.02 6.57 3.06
CA SER A 55 6.57 6.40 4.41
C SER A 55 6.91 7.74 5.09
N SER A 56 7.08 8.82 4.32
CA SER A 56 7.36 10.16 4.88
C SER A 56 6.11 10.87 5.42
N ILE A 57 4.92 10.43 5.02
CA ILE A 57 3.62 11.03 5.37
C ILE A 57 2.76 10.10 6.22
N SER A 58 3.31 8.99 6.69
CA SER A 58 2.61 8.10 7.60
C SER A 58 3.51 7.68 8.76
N GLY A 59 2.92 7.41 9.93
CA GLY A 59 3.67 6.84 11.05
C GLY A 59 4.16 5.42 10.75
N LYS A 60 3.51 4.70 9.84
CA LYS A 60 3.91 3.37 9.37
C LYS A 60 3.28 3.02 8.03
N THR A 61 4.09 2.62 7.06
CA THR A 61 3.64 2.00 5.81
C THR A 61 3.95 0.51 5.82
N THR A 62 2.98 -0.33 5.50
CA THR A 62 3.18 -1.78 5.30
C THR A 62 2.81 -2.15 3.86
N ASN A 63 3.81 -2.56 3.08
CA ASN A 63 3.61 -3.15 1.76
C ASN A 63 3.47 -4.67 1.88
N TYR A 64 2.30 -5.20 1.53
CA TYR A 64 2.03 -6.64 1.49
C TYR A 64 2.32 -7.16 0.08
N TYR A 65 3.54 -7.62 -0.14
CA TYR A 65 4.01 -8.05 -1.45
C TYR A 65 3.64 -9.52 -1.71
N ASN A 66 3.34 -9.84 -2.97
CA ASN A 66 3.13 -11.20 -3.46
C ASN A 66 3.82 -11.34 -4.83
N PRO A 67 5.01 -11.95 -4.90
CA PRO A 67 5.75 -12.09 -6.16
C PRO A 67 5.10 -13.08 -7.15
N LYS A 68 3.98 -13.70 -6.76
CA LYS A 68 3.16 -14.59 -7.61
C LYS A 68 1.84 -13.94 -8.03
N ASP A 69 1.70 -12.63 -7.86
CA ASP A 69 0.51 -11.94 -8.34
C ASP A 69 0.54 -11.80 -9.87
N GLU A 70 -0.18 -12.70 -10.54
CA GLU A 70 -0.19 -12.78 -12.02
C GLU A 70 -0.82 -11.54 -12.67
N VAL A 71 -1.75 -10.84 -12.01
CA VAL A 71 -2.35 -9.61 -12.56
C VAL A 71 -1.32 -8.48 -12.61
N ILE A 72 -0.52 -8.34 -11.56
CA ILE A 72 0.54 -7.32 -11.54
C ILE A 72 1.65 -7.67 -12.52
N LYS A 73 2.05 -8.96 -12.62
CA LYS A 73 3.04 -9.40 -13.61
C LYS A 73 2.61 -9.14 -15.04
N GLU A 74 1.36 -9.45 -15.38
CA GLU A 74 0.81 -9.17 -16.71
C GLU A 74 0.91 -7.66 -17.04
N GLY A 75 0.70 -6.80 -16.04
CA GLY A 75 0.91 -5.36 -16.18
C GLY A 75 2.35 -4.99 -16.51
N VAL A 76 3.32 -5.62 -15.86
CA VAL A 76 4.76 -5.44 -16.15
C VAL A 76 5.12 -5.93 -17.55
N GLU A 77 4.65 -7.12 -17.93
CA GLU A 77 4.89 -7.71 -19.25
C GLU A 77 4.33 -6.83 -20.39
N LYS A 78 3.23 -6.12 -20.13
CA LYS A 78 2.63 -5.15 -21.05
C LYS A 78 3.26 -3.75 -21.01
N GLY A 79 4.25 -3.52 -20.15
CA GLY A 79 4.92 -2.22 -19.99
C GLY A 79 4.05 -1.15 -19.31
N ILE A 80 3.04 -1.55 -18.52
CA ILE A 80 2.17 -0.61 -17.77
C ILE A 80 2.88 -0.09 -16.50
N SER A 81 3.74 -0.92 -15.91
CA SER A 81 4.52 -0.64 -14.70
C SER A 81 5.88 -1.30 -14.84
N GLU A 82 6.92 -0.67 -14.28
CA GLU A 82 8.29 -1.19 -14.38
C GLU A 82 8.67 -1.96 -13.12
N MET A 83 8.44 -1.37 -11.94
CA MET A 83 8.89 -1.90 -10.66
C MET A 83 7.76 -1.79 -9.60
N PRO A 84 6.64 -2.50 -9.81
CA PRO A 84 5.51 -2.43 -8.89
C PRO A 84 5.88 -3.01 -7.53
N SER A 85 5.55 -2.26 -6.47
CA SER A 85 5.82 -2.60 -5.08
C SER A 85 5.32 -3.99 -4.64
N CYS A 86 4.25 -4.52 -5.26
CA CYS A 86 3.75 -5.86 -4.95
C CYS A 86 4.69 -7.01 -5.35
N LEU A 87 5.60 -6.79 -6.30
CA LEU A 87 6.49 -7.86 -6.79
C LEU A 87 7.87 -7.84 -6.13
N ILE A 88 8.17 -6.80 -5.36
CA ILE A 88 9.50 -6.55 -4.80
C ILE A 88 9.55 -7.01 -3.36
N ASP A 89 10.50 -7.90 -3.06
CA ASP A 89 10.85 -8.18 -1.69
C ASP A 89 11.75 -7.08 -1.13
N ASN A 90 11.57 -6.77 0.15
CA ASN A 90 12.47 -5.87 0.89
C ASN A 90 12.61 -4.42 0.36
N LEU A 91 11.49 -3.70 0.22
CA LEU A 91 11.52 -2.23 0.04
C LEU A 91 12.07 -1.48 1.26
N ARG A 92 12.26 -2.17 2.40
CA ARG A 92 12.67 -1.62 3.69
C ARG A 92 14.06 -0.96 3.65
N THR A 93 14.90 -1.31 2.67
CA THR A 93 16.23 -0.70 2.49
C THR A 93 16.18 0.82 2.26
N TYR A 94 14.99 1.39 1.98
CA TYR A 94 14.83 2.77 1.54
C TYR A 94 14.05 3.69 2.51
N GLY A 95 13.55 3.21 3.66
CA GLY A 95 12.81 4.07 4.61
C GLY A 95 12.58 3.46 6.00
N ARG A 96 12.74 4.26 7.07
CA ARG A 96 12.63 3.81 8.48
C ARG A 96 11.25 3.25 8.82
N ASP A 97 10.19 3.84 8.29
CA ASP A 97 8.80 3.53 8.65
C ASP A 97 8.09 2.68 7.58
N LEU A 98 8.85 2.07 6.67
CA LEU A 98 8.36 1.15 5.65
C LEU A 98 8.66 -0.31 6.03
N GLU A 99 7.61 -1.11 6.19
CA GLU A 99 7.69 -2.56 6.40
C GLU A 99 7.23 -3.29 5.12
N THR A 100 7.97 -4.31 4.71
CA THR A 100 7.58 -5.19 3.59
C THR A 100 7.24 -6.57 4.13
N LYS A 101 5.99 -7.02 3.94
CA LYS A 101 5.48 -8.31 4.42
C LYS A 101 5.07 -9.19 3.26
N ARG A 102 5.55 -10.43 3.24
CA ARG A 102 5.12 -11.38 2.22
C ARG A 102 3.68 -11.81 2.50
N CYS A 103 2.82 -11.68 1.50
CA CYS A 103 1.46 -12.19 1.52
C CYS A 103 1.34 -13.37 0.55
N TYR A 104 0.96 -14.54 1.07
CA TYR A 104 0.79 -15.75 0.28
C TYR A 104 -0.65 -15.89 -0.25
N ALA A 105 -1.21 -14.78 -0.76
CA ALA A 105 -2.55 -14.78 -1.32
C ALA A 105 -2.62 -15.74 -2.52
N LYS A 106 -3.74 -16.46 -2.65
CA LYS A 106 -3.95 -17.43 -3.75
C LYS A 106 -4.07 -16.72 -5.10
N ASP A 107 -4.69 -15.55 -5.10
CA ASP A 107 -4.96 -14.76 -6.29
C ASP A 107 -5.02 -13.27 -5.93
N HIS A 108 -5.21 -12.42 -6.95
CA HIS A 108 -5.19 -10.97 -6.84
C HIS A 108 -6.33 -10.41 -5.98
N ARG A 109 -7.40 -11.15 -5.69
CA ARG A 109 -8.58 -10.59 -5.00
C ARG A 109 -8.24 -10.15 -3.58
N PHE A 110 -8.87 -9.06 -3.13
CA PHE A 110 -8.68 -8.55 -1.77
C PHE A 110 -9.01 -9.60 -0.70
N LYS A 111 -10.10 -10.36 -0.89
CA LYS A 111 -10.48 -11.46 0.01
C LYS A 111 -9.33 -12.44 0.24
N SER A 112 -8.63 -12.84 -0.83
CA SER A 112 -7.51 -13.78 -0.74
C SER A 112 -6.28 -13.22 -0.01
N HIS A 113 -6.12 -11.90 0.03
CA HIS A 113 -5.09 -11.24 0.82
C HIS A 113 -5.46 -11.19 2.31
N ILE A 114 -6.69 -10.80 2.61
CA ILE A 114 -7.18 -10.69 4.00
C ILE A 114 -7.22 -12.06 4.68
N GLU A 115 -7.59 -13.13 3.97
CA GLU A 115 -7.55 -14.51 4.48
C GLU A 115 -6.14 -14.97 4.94
N LYS A 116 -5.07 -14.30 4.50
CA LYS A 116 -3.69 -14.62 4.92
C LYS A 116 -3.21 -13.78 6.09
N LEU A 117 -4.00 -12.80 6.53
CA LEU A 117 -3.67 -12.00 7.69
C LEU A 117 -4.05 -12.71 8.98
N ARG A 118 -3.13 -12.70 9.95
CA ARG A 118 -3.44 -13.15 11.33
C ARG A 118 -4.39 -12.18 12.05
N LYS A 119 -4.29 -10.89 11.73
CA LYS A 119 -5.10 -9.82 12.29
C LYS A 119 -5.27 -8.72 11.24
N PHE A 120 -6.48 -8.18 11.15
CA PHE A 120 -6.74 -7.02 10.30
C PHE A 120 -5.98 -5.79 10.83
N PRO A 121 -5.40 -4.95 9.95
CA PRO A 121 -4.69 -3.74 10.35
C PRO A 121 -5.49 -2.74 11.19
#